data_AF-T0Y4D7-F1
#
_entry.id   AF-T0Y4D7-F1
#
_cell.length_a   1.000
_cell.length_b   1.000
_cell.length_c   1.000
_cell.angle_alpha   90.00
_cell.angle_beta   90.00
_cell.angle_gamma   90.00
#
_symmetry.space_group_name_H-M   'P 1'
#
loop_
_entity.id
_entity.type
_entity.pdbx_description
1 polymer ?
#
loop_
_entity_poly.entity_id
_entity_poly.type
_entity_poly.pdbx_seq_one_letter_code
_entity_poly.pdbx_strand_id
1 'polypeptide(L)'
;MSGTIINAKNILRRVAPVLRKHTVQFKVISNAAILSFINSKNFSRVSSGKFITVYPEQRAFNEIIGELAEVTTDMDGPYILSDKRFAGSRIVFYRYGGFQPIVEIGPDGSRRYKMYSPNGSLVDDDRTPYFKLPSWVSDPYPNSESVHKGNRLLVDRYEVKMALKFSNSGGVYLAYDKCAKKRVVIKEARPLTNLWKGALGKCDSVN
;
A
#
# COMPACT_ATOMS: atom_id res chain seq x y z
N MET A 1 5.13 -3.34 -5.24
CA MET A 1 4.01 -3.80 -6.08
C MET A 1 3.02 -4.60 -5.26
N SER A 2 1.72 -4.44 -5.55
CA SER A 2 0.67 -5.21 -4.89
C SER A 2 0.25 -6.44 -5.65
N GLY A 3 -0.42 -7.38 -4.96
CA GLY A 3 -0.87 -8.63 -5.55
C GLY A 3 -1.80 -9.41 -4.64
N THR A 4 -2.52 -10.35 -5.23
CA THR A 4 -3.48 -11.23 -4.56
C THR A 4 -3.10 -12.68 -4.79
N ILE A 5 -3.69 -13.60 -4.02
CA ILE A 5 -3.50 -15.04 -4.24
C ILE A 5 -3.98 -15.51 -5.63
N ILE A 6 -4.85 -14.73 -6.29
CA ILE A 6 -5.43 -15.05 -7.60
C ILE A 6 -4.40 -14.77 -8.70
N ASN A 7 -3.69 -13.64 -8.63
CA ASN A 7 -2.83 -13.16 -9.72
C ASN A 7 -1.33 -13.15 -9.41
N ALA A 8 -0.91 -13.49 -8.18
CA ALA A 8 0.50 -13.51 -7.77
C ALA A 8 1.44 -14.22 -8.76
N LYS A 9 1.03 -15.39 -9.27
CA LYS A 9 1.81 -16.15 -10.25
C LYS A 9 1.96 -15.40 -11.58
N ASN A 10 0.90 -14.73 -12.04
CA ASN A 10 0.92 -13.99 -13.30
C ASN A 10 1.77 -12.71 -13.17
N ILE A 11 1.60 -11.97 -12.07
CA ILE A 11 2.44 -10.81 -11.73
C ILE A 11 3.92 -11.22 -11.76
N LEU A 12 4.29 -12.28 -11.01
CA LEU A 12 5.68 -12.70 -10.92
C LEU A 12 6.25 -13.13 -12.29
N ARG A 13 5.47 -13.82 -13.13
CA ARG A 13 5.88 -14.23 -14.48
C ARG A 13 6.23 -13.04 -15.38
N ARG A 14 5.49 -11.94 -15.31
CA ARG A 14 5.73 -10.75 -16.14
C ARG A 14 6.81 -9.83 -15.58
N VAL A 15 6.90 -9.76 -14.25
CA VAL A 15 7.84 -8.88 -13.56
C VAL A 15 9.25 -9.46 -13.50
N ALA A 16 9.40 -10.78 -13.31
CA ALA A 16 10.72 -11.39 -13.14
C ALA A 16 11.70 -11.15 -14.32
N PRO A 17 11.28 -11.17 -15.60
CA PRO A 17 12.15 -10.81 -16.72
C PRO A 17 12.67 -9.37 -16.64
N VAL A 18 11.81 -8.40 -16.31
CA VAL A 18 12.18 -6.98 -16.13
C VAL A 18 13.20 -6.84 -15.00
N LEU A 19 12.94 -7.45 -13.85
CA LEU A 19 13.86 -7.38 -12.70
C LEU A 19 15.21 -8.03 -13.01
N ARG A 20 15.23 -9.10 -13.81
CA ARG A 20 16.45 -9.77 -14.26
C ARG A 20 17.24 -8.89 -15.23
N LYS A 21 16.58 -8.30 -16.23
CA LYS A 21 17.18 -7.36 -17.20
C LYS A 21 17.95 -6.25 -16.48
N HIS A 22 17.35 -5.70 -15.42
CA HIS A 22 17.89 -4.59 -14.66
C HIS A 22 18.87 -4.98 -13.53
N THR A 23 19.08 -6.29 -13.29
CA THR A 23 19.92 -6.79 -12.19
C THR A 23 19.59 -6.14 -10.83
N VAL A 24 18.30 -5.93 -10.56
CA VAL A 24 17.83 -5.22 -9.37
C VAL A 24 17.53 -6.19 -8.23
N GLN A 25 17.85 -5.81 -6.98
CA GLN A 25 17.47 -6.59 -5.82
C GLN A 25 15.97 -6.51 -5.57
N PHE A 26 15.34 -7.63 -5.22
CA PHE A 26 13.93 -7.66 -4.88
C PHE A 26 13.62 -8.79 -3.90
N LYS A 27 12.49 -8.67 -3.23
CA LYS A 27 11.88 -9.76 -2.45
C LYS A 27 10.44 -9.96 -2.86
N VAL A 28 9.98 -11.21 -2.76
CA VAL A 28 8.62 -11.63 -3.06
C VAL A 28 8.08 -12.47 -1.91
N ILE A 29 6.79 -12.33 -1.62
CA ILE A 29 6.11 -13.26 -0.71
C ILE A 29 6.05 -14.64 -1.38
N SER A 30 6.75 -15.61 -0.79
CA SER A 30 6.97 -16.94 -1.39
C SER A 30 5.76 -17.87 -1.34
N ASN A 31 4.78 -17.59 -0.47
CA ASN A 31 3.66 -18.49 -0.18
C ASN A 31 2.31 -17.77 -0.28
N ALA A 32 1.34 -18.41 -0.94
CA ALA A 32 -0.04 -17.93 -1.04
C ALA A 32 -0.71 -17.75 0.34
N ALA A 33 -0.41 -18.61 1.32
CA ALA A 33 -0.96 -18.46 2.67
C ALA A 33 -0.47 -17.16 3.34
N ILE A 34 0.83 -16.85 3.20
CA ILE A 34 1.40 -15.60 3.71
C ILE A 34 0.81 -14.41 2.94
N LEU A 35 0.67 -14.51 1.62
CA LEU A 35 0.05 -13.45 0.81
C LEU A 35 -1.40 -13.18 1.22
N SER A 36 -2.17 -14.24 1.49
CA SER A 36 -3.53 -14.13 2.04
C SER A 36 -3.52 -13.46 3.41
N PHE A 37 -2.59 -13.86 4.28
CA PHE A 37 -2.46 -13.31 5.63
C PHE A 37 -2.11 -11.82 5.63
N ILE A 38 -1.13 -11.38 4.82
CA ILE A 38 -0.78 -9.96 4.75
C ILE A 38 -1.91 -9.11 4.18
N ASN A 39 -2.78 -9.68 3.35
CA ASN A 39 -3.95 -9.02 2.78
C ASN A 39 -5.19 -9.11 3.69
N SER A 40 -5.07 -9.76 4.86
CA SER A 40 -6.18 -9.94 5.78
C SER A 40 -6.56 -8.66 6.54
N LYS A 41 -7.77 -8.63 7.10
CA LYS A 41 -8.35 -7.49 7.82
C LYS A 41 -7.46 -6.99 8.95
N ASN A 42 -6.90 -7.92 9.71
CA ASN A 42 -6.21 -7.66 10.98
C ASN A 42 -4.69 -7.51 10.81
N PHE A 43 -4.19 -7.63 9.57
CA PHE A 43 -2.76 -7.41 9.33
C PHE A 43 -2.41 -5.92 9.33
N SER A 44 -1.13 -5.62 9.53
CA SER A 44 -0.62 -4.25 9.56
C SER A 44 -0.97 -3.49 8.29
N ARG A 45 -1.64 -2.35 8.46
CA ARG A 45 -1.98 -1.40 7.39
C ARG A 45 -0.75 -0.82 6.67
N VAL A 46 0.40 -0.84 7.34
CA VAL A 46 1.69 -0.33 6.83
C VAL A 46 2.33 -1.32 5.85
N SER A 47 2.08 -2.62 6.05
CA SER A 47 2.75 -3.68 5.29
C SER A 47 1.81 -4.42 4.34
N SER A 48 0.50 -4.23 4.48
CA SER A 48 -0.48 -4.93 3.67
C SER A 48 -0.36 -4.60 2.18
N GLY A 49 -0.76 -5.57 1.35
CA GLY A 49 -0.71 -5.48 -0.10
C GLY A 49 0.67 -5.67 -0.70
N LYS A 50 1.78 -5.54 0.06
CA LYS A 50 3.15 -5.61 -0.45
C LYS A 50 3.53 -7.04 -0.85
N PHE A 51 3.22 -7.41 -2.10
CA PHE A 51 3.56 -8.72 -2.66
C PHE A 51 5.02 -8.79 -3.13
N ILE A 52 5.46 -7.81 -3.92
CA ILE A 52 6.84 -7.70 -4.40
C ILE A 52 7.39 -6.34 -3.96
N THR A 53 8.59 -6.32 -3.38
CA THR A 53 9.35 -5.09 -3.13
C THR A 53 10.62 -5.12 -3.96
N VAL A 54 10.83 -4.07 -4.75
CA VAL A 54 11.98 -3.90 -5.64
C VAL A 54 12.83 -2.77 -5.08
N TYR A 55 14.14 -2.94 -5.14
CA TYR A 55 15.14 -2.05 -4.53
C TYR A 55 16.08 -1.51 -5.62
N PRO A 56 15.59 -0.61 -6.50
CA PRO A 56 16.41 -0.02 -7.55
C PRO A 56 17.37 1.04 -6.98
N GLU A 57 18.50 1.21 -7.65
CA GLU A 57 19.31 2.42 -7.47
C GLU A 57 18.55 3.65 -8.01
N GLN A 58 18.87 4.83 -7.49
CA GLN A 58 18.20 6.09 -7.85
C GLN A 58 18.21 6.34 -9.37
N ARG A 59 19.32 6.05 -10.04
CA ARG A 59 19.48 6.24 -11.49
C ARG A 59 18.60 5.32 -12.35
N ALA A 60 18.30 4.11 -11.86
CA ALA A 60 17.51 3.11 -12.58
C ALA A 60 16.01 3.14 -12.20
N PHE A 61 15.66 3.89 -11.15
CA PHE A 61 14.30 3.91 -10.60
C PHE A 61 13.24 4.27 -11.65
N ASN A 62 13.47 5.32 -12.45
CA ASN A 62 12.47 5.80 -13.42
C ASN A 62 12.23 4.81 -14.56
N GLU A 63 13.29 4.16 -15.06
CA GLU A 63 13.17 3.16 -16.11
C GLU A 63 12.45 1.91 -15.60
N ILE A 64 12.89 1.39 -14.44
CA ILE A 64 12.33 0.17 -13.85
C ILE A 64 10.85 0.36 -13.49
N ILE A 65 10.47 1.47 -12.85
CA ILE A 65 9.07 1.67 -12.43
C ILE A 65 8.13 1.79 -13.64
N GLY A 66 8.59 2.41 -14.73
CA GLY A 66 7.86 2.51 -15.99
C GLY A 66 7.64 1.14 -16.63
N GLU A 67 8.71 0.36 -16.82
CA GLU A 67 8.62 -0.99 -17.39
C GLU A 67 7.73 -1.91 -16.55
N LEU A 68 7.85 -1.85 -15.21
CA LEU A 68 7.00 -2.63 -14.31
C LEU A 68 5.53 -2.24 -14.43
N ALA A 69 5.22 -0.95 -14.62
CA ALA A 69 3.86 -0.49 -14.81
C ALA A 69 3.29 -0.98 -16.16
N GLU A 70 4.08 -0.90 -17.22
CA GLU A 70 3.71 -1.32 -18.58
C GLU A 70 3.34 -2.82 -18.64
N VAL A 71 4.22 -3.69 -18.12
CA VAL A 71 4.00 -5.15 -18.18
C VAL A 71 2.86 -5.63 -17.27
N THR A 72 2.32 -4.74 -16.42
CA THR A 72 1.25 -5.06 -15.45
C THR A 72 -0.02 -4.20 -15.57
N THR A 73 -0.20 -3.51 -16.72
CA THR A 73 -1.36 -2.64 -16.99
C THR A 73 -2.71 -3.32 -16.79
N ASP A 74 -2.85 -4.59 -17.18
CA ASP A 74 -4.06 -5.42 -17.07
C ASP A 74 -4.26 -6.07 -15.69
N MET A 75 -3.40 -5.77 -14.70
CA MET A 75 -3.46 -6.40 -13.37
C MET A 75 -4.03 -5.48 -12.30
N ASP A 76 -4.67 -6.09 -11.31
CA ASP A 76 -5.24 -5.41 -10.14
C ASP A 76 -4.66 -5.94 -8.82
N GLY A 77 -4.75 -5.15 -7.75
CA GLY A 77 -4.29 -5.57 -6.44
C GLY A 77 -4.81 -4.65 -5.34
N PRO A 78 -4.66 -5.07 -4.07
CA PRO A 78 -5.00 -4.22 -2.94
C PRO A 78 -4.18 -2.92 -2.99
N TYR A 79 -4.77 -1.83 -2.50
CA TYR A 79 -4.06 -0.56 -2.36
C TYR A 79 -3.03 -0.65 -1.23
N ILE A 80 -1.81 -0.18 -1.49
CA ILE A 80 -0.76 -0.09 -0.45
C ILE A 80 -0.80 1.32 0.15
N LEU A 81 -1.27 1.44 1.39
CA LEU A 81 -1.53 2.75 2.00
C LEU A 81 -0.26 3.57 2.22
N SER A 82 0.83 2.92 2.62
CA SER A 82 2.10 3.58 2.96
C SER A 82 2.88 4.07 1.75
N ASP A 83 2.44 3.76 0.53
CA ASP A 83 3.21 3.96 -0.70
C ASP A 83 2.36 4.81 -1.67
N LYS A 84 3.02 5.61 -2.51
CA LYS A 84 2.34 6.38 -3.56
C LYS A 84 2.17 5.50 -4.80
N ARG A 85 0.96 5.46 -5.35
CA ARG A 85 0.66 4.72 -6.57
C ARG A 85 1.32 5.42 -7.77
N PHE A 86 2.02 4.66 -8.59
CA PHE A 86 2.56 5.18 -9.84
C PHE A 86 1.43 5.47 -10.83
N ALA A 87 1.46 6.64 -11.48
CA ALA A 87 0.40 7.08 -12.38
C ALA A 87 0.15 6.04 -13.49
N GLY A 88 -1.12 5.79 -13.80
CA GLY A 88 -1.50 4.79 -14.82
C GLY A 88 -1.35 3.33 -14.39
N SER A 89 -0.75 3.03 -13.22
CA SER A 89 -0.67 1.68 -12.69
C SER A 89 -1.70 1.42 -11.60
N ARG A 90 -2.19 0.18 -11.53
CA ARG A 90 -3.10 -0.28 -10.47
C ARG A 90 -2.36 -1.03 -9.35
N ILE A 91 -1.17 -1.57 -9.64
CA ILE A 91 -0.40 -2.41 -8.70
C ILE A 91 1.03 -1.93 -8.44
N VAL A 92 1.55 -0.94 -9.17
CA VAL A 92 2.89 -0.38 -8.93
C VAL A 92 2.79 0.82 -7.99
N PHE A 93 3.59 0.77 -6.93
CA PHE A 93 3.65 1.81 -5.90
C PHE A 93 5.12 2.03 -5.54
N TYR A 94 5.44 3.24 -5.09
CA TYR A 94 6.77 3.63 -4.64
C TYR A 94 6.72 4.34 -3.28
N ARG A 95 7.81 4.23 -2.53
CA ARG A 95 8.04 4.97 -1.30
C ARG A 95 9.52 5.25 -1.16
N TYR A 96 9.86 6.31 -0.44
CA TYR A 96 11.22 6.51 0.06
C TYR A 96 11.38 5.80 1.41
N GLY A 97 12.55 5.24 1.68
CA GLY A 97 12.89 4.70 2.99
C GLY A 97 14.09 3.76 2.96
N GLY A 98 14.45 3.23 4.13
CA GLY A 98 15.62 2.37 4.27
C GLY A 98 15.54 1.08 3.44
N PHE A 99 16.60 0.79 2.69
CA PHE A 99 16.79 -0.46 1.96
C PHE A 99 16.99 -1.63 2.92
N GLN A 100 17.98 -1.48 3.82
CA GLN A 100 18.23 -2.38 4.94
C GLN A 100 17.64 -1.77 6.22
N PRO A 101 16.97 -2.57 7.06
CA PRO A 101 16.41 -2.06 8.30
C PRO A 101 17.55 -1.77 9.29
N ILE A 102 17.76 -0.49 9.59
CA ILE A 102 18.50 -0.07 10.78
C ILE A 102 17.47 0.03 11.90
N VAL A 103 17.65 -0.72 12.99
CA VAL A 103 16.68 -0.78 14.09
C VAL A 103 17.34 -0.29 15.36
N GLU A 104 16.77 0.75 15.95
CA GLU A 104 17.09 1.23 17.29
C GLU A 104 16.00 0.72 18.24
N ILE A 105 16.40 0.18 19.39
CA ILE A 105 15.46 -0.26 20.42
C ILE A 105 15.31 0.87 21.45
N GLY A 106 14.09 1.34 21.65
CA GLY A 106 13.76 2.34 22.65
C GLY A 106 13.79 1.77 24.07
N PRO A 107 13.82 2.64 25.11
CA PRO A 107 13.78 2.21 26.51
C PRO A 107 12.53 1.38 26.88
N ASP A 108 11.44 1.54 26.12
CA ASP A 108 10.18 0.82 26.25
C ASP A 108 10.14 -0.50 25.44
N GLY A 109 11.26 -0.88 24.81
CA GLY A 109 11.35 -2.03 23.91
C GLY A 109 10.76 -1.79 22.52
N SER A 110 10.30 -0.57 22.21
CA SER A 110 9.80 -0.23 20.88
C SER A 110 10.91 -0.27 19.85
N ARG A 111 10.59 -0.75 18.63
CA ARG A 111 11.52 -0.77 17.50
C ARG A 111 11.33 0.50 16.68
N ARG A 112 12.36 1.36 16.65
CA ARG A 112 12.42 2.52 15.75
C ARG A 112 13.27 2.17 14.54
N TYR A 113 12.68 2.28 13.36
CA TYR A 113 13.43 2.10 12.11
C TYR A 113 14.13 3.40 11.76
N LYS A 114 15.41 3.31 11.38
CA LYS A 114 16.24 4.43 10.98
C LYS A 114 16.66 4.30 9.52
N MET A 115 17.04 5.42 8.93
CA MET A 115 17.73 5.51 7.65
C MET A 115 18.76 6.64 7.69
N TYR A 116 19.67 6.67 6.72
CA TYR A 116 20.61 7.77 6.57
C TYR A 116 20.01 8.90 5.73
N SER A 117 20.17 10.13 6.21
CA SER A 117 19.99 11.33 5.39
C SER A 117 21.21 11.60 4.51
N PRO A 118 21.12 12.48 3.50
CA PRO A 118 22.23 12.78 2.58
C PRO A 118 23.49 13.33 3.26
N ASN A 119 23.35 13.93 4.44
CA ASN A 119 24.45 14.42 5.27
C ASN A 119 25.06 13.33 6.18
N GLY A 120 24.63 12.07 6.06
CA GLY A 120 25.12 10.94 6.86
C GLY A 120 24.52 10.79 8.26
N SER A 121 23.57 11.64 8.66
CA SER A 121 22.89 11.51 9.95
C SER A 121 21.86 10.37 9.94
N LEU A 122 21.65 9.71 11.09
CA LEU A 122 20.56 8.77 11.27
C LEU A 122 19.27 9.50 11.63
N VAL A 123 18.23 9.23 10.87
CA VAL A 123 16.90 9.84 10.98
C VAL A 123 15.83 8.75 10.98
N ASP A 124 14.65 9.04 11.52
CA ASP A 124 13.56 8.07 11.59
C ASP A 124 13.00 7.71 10.20
N ASP A 125 12.89 6.42 9.90
CA ASP A 125 12.13 5.85 8.78
C ASP A 125 10.68 5.69 9.25
N ASP A 126 9.90 6.78 9.19
CA ASP A 126 8.51 6.84 9.63
C ASP A 126 7.59 5.94 8.80
N ARG A 127 7.31 4.74 9.30
CA ARG A 127 6.45 3.75 8.62
C ARG A 127 4.98 3.94 8.98
N THR A 128 4.38 4.96 8.39
CA THR A 128 2.95 5.29 8.58
C THR A 128 2.06 4.62 7.53
N PRO A 129 0.75 4.44 7.79
CA PRO A 129 -0.21 3.91 6.81
C PRO A 129 -0.70 5.01 5.84
N TYR A 130 0.20 5.89 5.42
CA TYR A 130 0.01 6.90 4.38
C TYR A 130 1.36 7.24 3.77
N PHE A 131 1.37 7.75 2.54
CA PHE A 131 2.61 8.15 1.89
C PHE A 131 3.21 9.38 2.57
N LYS A 132 4.51 9.31 2.89
CA LYS A 132 5.30 10.41 3.45
C LYS A 132 6.69 10.40 2.82
N LEU A 133 7.16 11.56 2.41
CA LEU A 133 8.54 11.76 2.01
C LEU A 133 9.29 12.51 3.12
N PRO A 134 10.58 12.21 3.31
CA PRO A 134 11.43 13.08 4.11
C PRO A 134 11.59 14.45 3.47
N SER A 135 11.87 15.48 4.29
CA SER A 135 11.94 16.88 3.84
C SER A 135 13.01 17.14 2.76
N TRP A 136 14.06 16.30 2.69
CA TRP A 136 15.14 16.42 1.72
C TRP A 136 14.87 15.65 0.41
N VAL A 137 13.75 14.93 0.30
CA VAL A 137 13.41 14.14 -0.90
C VAL A 137 12.29 14.85 -1.65
N SER A 138 12.56 15.21 -2.90
CA SER A 138 11.52 15.64 -3.83
C SER A 138 10.76 14.42 -4.39
N ASP A 139 9.45 14.55 -4.55
CA ASP A 139 8.64 13.50 -5.17
C ASP A 139 9.00 13.37 -6.65
N PRO A 140 9.46 12.19 -7.13
CA PRO A 140 9.77 12.00 -8.54
C PRO A 140 8.55 12.07 -9.46
N TYR A 141 7.33 11.88 -8.92
CA TYR A 141 6.08 11.95 -9.69
C TYR A 141 5.01 12.73 -8.92
N PRO A 142 5.13 14.06 -8.77
CA PRO A 142 4.23 14.86 -7.93
C PRO A 142 2.77 14.78 -8.41
N ASN A 143 2.56 14.70 -9.73
CA ASN A 143 1.24 14.66 -10.36
C ASN A 143 0.61 13.27 -10.42
N SER A 144 1.28 12.22 -9.94
CA SER A 144 0.64 10.91 -9.83
C SER A 144 -0.49 11.00 -8.81
N GLU A 145 -1.73 10.75 -9.27
CA GLU A 145 -2.92 10.94 -8.44
C GLU A 145 -2.79 10.15 -7.14
N SER A 146 -2.71 10.86 -6.01
CA SER A 146 -3.05 10.27 -4.74
C SER A 146 -4.57 10.08 -4.74
N VAL A 147 -5.01 8.85 -4.99
CA VAL A 147 -6.43 8.43 -4.90
C VAL A 147 -6.98 8.57 -3.46
N HIS A 148 -6.23 9.21 -2.56
CA HIS A 148 -6.68 9.69 -1.26
C HIS A 148 -7.42 11.03 -1.30
N LYS A 149 -7.86 11.51 -2.48
CA LYS A 149 -9.09 12.30 -2.52
C LYS A 149 -10.24 11.37 -2.13
N GLY A 150 -10.44 11.22 -0.82
CA GLY A 150 -11.52 10.42 -0.23
C GLY A 150 -12.78 10.65 -1.04
N ASN A 151 -13.39 9.55 -1.48
CA ASN A 151 -14.60 9.50 -2.31
C ASN A 151 -15.42 10.79 -2.14
N ARG A 152 -15.39 11.70 -3.14
CA ARG A 152 -16.18 12.94 -3.13
C ARG A 152 -17.65 12.65 -2.78
N LEU A 153 -18.12 11.46 -3.17
CA LEU A 153 -19.43 10.90 -2.85
C LEU A 153 -19.77 10.81 -1.34
N LEU A 154 -18.78 10.66 -0.45
CA LEU A 154 -19.01 10.67 1.01
C LEU A 154 -18.89 12.09 1.60
N VAL A 155 -17.99 12.92 1.08
CA VAL A 155 -17.64 14.24 1.64
C VAL A 155 -18.83 15.22 1.58
N ASP A 156 -19.63 15.14 0.52
CA ASP A 156 -20.70 16.11 0.30
C ASP A 156 -21.97 15.83 1.12
N ARG A 157 -22.23 14.56 1.47
CA ARG A 157 -23.40 14.18 2.30
C ARG A 157 -23.05 13.96 3.76
N TYR A 158 -21.91 13.34 4.04
CA TYR A 158 -21.54 12.91 5.38
C TYR A 158 -20.39 13.74 5.92
N GLU A 159 -20.58 14.28 7.12
CA GLU A 159 -19.51 14.91 7.87
C GLU A 159 -18.89 13.87 8.81
N VAL A 160 -17.70 13.35 8.46
CA VAL A 160 -16.98 12.38 9.29
C VAL A 160 -16.50 13.06 10.58
N LYS A 161 -16.92 12.55 11.73
CA LYS A 161 -16.57 13.10 13.05
C LYS A 161 -15.36 12.40 13.65
N MET A 162 -15.30 11.07 13.56
CA MET A 162 -14.15 10.29 14.02
C MET A 162 -14.12 8.91 13.37
N ALA A 163 -12.94 8.30 13.37
CA ALA A 163 -12.79 6.88 13.06
C ALA A 163 -13.02 6.04 14.32
N LEU A 164 -13.94 5.09 14.25
CA LEU A 164 -14.24 4.14 15.32
C LEU A 164 -13.31 2.92 15.26
N LYS A 165 -12.98 2.47 14.05
CA LYS A 165 -12.07 1.33 13.84
C LYS A 165 -11.40 1.43 12.49
N PHE A 166 -10.13 1.05 12.45
CA PHE A 166 -9.43 0.83 11.19
C PHE A 166 -9.04 -0.63 11.04
N SER A 167 -9.08 -1.08 9.79
CA SER A 167 -8.54 -2.35 9.36
C SER A 167 -7.85 -2.17 8.02
N ASN A 168 -7.13 -3.20 7.57
CA ASN A 168 -6.62 -3.21 6.21
C ASN A 168 -7.75 -3.08 5.16
N SER A 169 -8.89 -3.70 5.45
CA SER A 169 -10.03 -3.79 4.54
C SER A 169 -10.96 -2.59 4.55
N GLY A 170 -10.58 -1.52 5.24
CA GLY A 170 -11.35 -0.28 5.35
C GLY A 170 -11.56 0.15 6.79
N GLY A 171 -12.24 1.29 6.95
CA GLY A 171 -12.56 1.90 8.23
C GLY A 171 -14.05 1.87 8.59
N VAL A 172 -14.31 2.04 9.87
CA VAL A 172 -15.63 2.33 10.42
C VAL A 172 -15.58 3.73 11.00
N TYR A 173 -16.52 4.57 10.61
CA TYR A 173 -16.51 5.99 10.94
C TYR A 173 -17.84 6.39 11.57
N LEU A 174 -17.78 7.22 12.61
CA LEU A 174 -18.92 7.98 13.08
C LEU A 174 -19.04 9.23 12.23
N ALA A 175 -20.22 9.47 11.66
CA ALA A 175 -20.48 10.63 10.83
C ALA A 175 -21.85 11.24 11.12
N TYR A 176 -22.04 12.46 10.64
CA TYR A 176 -23.33 13.14 10.60
C TYR A 176 -23.85 13.17 9.16
N ASP A 177 -25.04 12.63 8.93
CA ASP A 177 -25.72 12.73 7.64
C ASP A 177 -26.39 14.11 7.54
N LYS A 178 -25.85 14.98 6.68
CA LYS A 178 -26.34 16.36 6.52
C LYS A 178 -27.75 16.41 5.94
N CYS A 179 -28.15 15.41 5.16
CA CYS A 179 -29.48 15.31 4.54
C CYS A 179 -30.51 14.77 5.53
N ALA A 180 -30.21 13.64 6.20
CA ALA A 180 -31.12 13.00 7.14
C ALA A 180 -31.07 13.60 8.56
N LYS A 181 -30.18 14.57 8.80
CA LYS A 181 -29.97 15.28 10.07
C LYS A 181 -29.74 14.38 11.29
N LYS A 182 -29.08 13.24 11.09
CA LYS A 182 -28.85 12.23 12.15
C LYS A 182 -27.42 11.70 12.17
N ARG A 183 -27.01 11.16 13.33
CA ARG A 183 -25.75 10.43 13.47
C ARG A 183 -25.87 9.07 12.76
N VAL A 184 -24.82 8.69 12.05
CA VAL A 184 -24.74 7.43 11.31
C VAL A 184 -23.36 6.80 11.48
N VAL A 185 -23.29 5.49 11.25
CA VAL A 185 -22.04 4.75 11.13
C VAL A 185 -21.79 4.43 9.67
N ILE A 186 -20.64 4.83 9.15
CA ILE A 186 -20.21 4.54 7.78
C ILE A 186 -19.18 3.42 7.82
N LYS A 187 -19.38 2.39 7.00
CA LYS A 187 -18.40 1.32 6.77
C LYS A 187 -17.79 1.49 5.39
N GLU A 188 -16.48 1.72 5.34
CA GLU A 188 -15.69 1.70 4.12
C GLU A 188 -15.23 0.25 3.86
N ALA A 189 -15.39 -0.21 2.62
CA ALA A 189 -14.80 -1.47 2.16
C ALA A 189 -13.72 -1.16 1.12
N ARG A 190 -12.54 -1.77 1.29
CA ARG A 190 -11.43 -1.64 0.33
C ARG A 190 -11.35 -2.86 -0.56
N PRO A 191 -11.33 -2.66 -1.89
CA PRO A 191 -11.33 -3.75 -2.84
C PRO A 191 -10.08 -4.62 -2.70
N LEU A 192 -10.22 -5.91 -3.07
CA LEU A 192 -9.11 -6.87 -3.20
C LEU A 192 -8.32 -7.14 -1.92
N THR A 193 -8.92 -6.84 -0.76
CA THR A 193 -8.46 -7.28 0.57
C THR A 193 -9.30 -8.46 1.06
N ASN A 194 -8.78 -9.29 1.97
CA ASN A 194 -9.44 -10.53 2.46
C ASN A 194 -9.95 -11.49 1.37
N LEU A 195 -9.22 -11.65 0.27
CA LEU A 195 -9.60 -12.64 -0.74
C LEU A 195 -9.23 -14.06 -0.27
N TRP A 196 -10.22 -14.96 -0.24
CA TRP A 196 -9.99 -16.41 -0.10
C TRP A 196 -10.29 -17.14 -1.43
N LYS A 197 -9.74 -18.35 -1.61
CA LYS A 197 -10.13 -19.22 -2.73
C LYS A 197 -11.59 -19.67 -2.50
N GLY A 198 -12.53 -19.04 -3.21
CA GLY A 198 -13.97 -19.26 -3.07
C GLY A 198 -14.82 -17.99 -3.27
N ALA A 199 -14.23 -16.80 -3.11
CA ALA A 199 -14.93 -15.50 -3.19
C ALA A 199 -15.32 -15.05 -4.62
N LEU A 200 -15.00 -15.85 -5.64
CA LEU A 200 -15.53 -15.65 -7.00
C LEU A 200 -16.96 -16.20 -7.17
N GLY A 201 -17.48 -16.89 -6.15
CA GLY A 201 -18.92 -17.09 -5.96
C GLY A 201 -19.47 -15.97 -5.08
N LYS A 202 -20.65 -15.43 -5.46
CA LYS A 202 -21.40 -14.49 -4.62
C LYS A 202 -21.53 -15.06 -3.21
N CYS A 203 -20.93 -14.41 -2.22
CA CYS A 203 -21.22 -14.67 -0.82
C CYS A 203 -21.67 -13.36 -0.19
N ASP A 204 -22.98 -13.24 0.01
CA ASP A 204 -23.52 -12.34 1.02
C ASP A 204 -23.03 -12.83 2.37
N SER A 205 -22.38 -11.96 3.14
CA SER A 205 -22.12 -12.24 4.56
C SER A 205 -23.13 -11.45 5.38
N VAL A 206 -24.07 -12.19 5.96
CA VAL A 206 -24.88 -11.74 7.09
C VAL A 206 -24.16 -12.19 8.36
N ASN A 207 -23.81 -11.24 9.22
CA ASN A 207 -23.62 -11.39 10.67
C ASN A 207 -23.73 -10.00 11.28
#